data_AF-A0A8K0FX39-F1
#
_entry.id   AF-A0A8K0FX39-F1
#
_cell.length_a   1.000
_cell.length_b   1.000
_cell.length_c   1.000
_cell.angle_alpha   90.00
_cell.angle_beta   90.00
_cell.angle_gamma   90.00
#
_symmetry.space_group_name_H-M   'P 1'
#
loop_
_entity.id
_entity.type
_entity.pdbx_description
1 polymer ?
#
loop_
_entity_poly.entity_id
_entity_poly.type
_entity_poly.pdbx_seq_one_letter_code
_entity_poly.pdbx_strand_id
1 'polypeptide(L)'
;MWKDSLWEIMELAGKEEHEIAKTNGDIDADGIPYITVFLDGGWSKRSYGHSYTAASGVVRKIECTNHVVKNYSKQLYKIKNDTKSVSLAARKMFTKDIIESLVKSVQGAIYANAHGDINRLKEDIRNTVNHVFENHFNCREDICDRAGETVDDRTPELTNSGAHHHIYGALGQLLTKVDLLIDNETNNRAELYMSLLARFNMGKRLNLIQRDSFQTRSVLSGLKYNEGHLWHYKPWKAFFNRSPGKNLKLYMKQQDEKLRKRKLYHKPKASKKLKFNDSENGKESKKDLDYGVDIAEVVVNKENIEQEVDKLIERLKVSDEQQRKISVDTVGQFDNPLYLTERMHRLTASNFGAIVKRRDSTSCDALVKSILSPRQFSTSATEYGKQNESVAISKYSDIIKQPIRPSGIFIDTKSAFLAASPDGIINAEEIVEVKCLHKVAVSGLQLIDAVRNKQVSCLELQNGEIRLKRSHNYYYQ
;
A
#
# COMPACT_ATOMS: atom_id res chain seq x y z
N MET A 1 33.37 9.99 8.57
CA MET A 1 33.27 11.40 9.05
C MET A 1 31.93 12.05 8.75
N TRP A 2 31.59 12.45 7.51
CA TRP A 2 30.21 12.92 7.22
C TRP A 2 29.20 11.76 7.30
N LYS A 3 29.65 10.52 7.01
CA LYS A 3 28.93 9.28 7.33
C LYS A 3 28.69 9.15 8.84
N ASP A 4 29.73 9.32 9.66
CA ASP A 4 29.65 9.27 11.13
C ASP A 4 28.69 10.33 11.69
N SER A 5 28.78 11.58 11.21
CA SER A 5 27.82 12.62 11.59
C SER A 5 26.39 12.32 11.15
N LEU A 6 26.19 11.62 10.01
CA LEU A 6 24.85 11.14 9.64
C LEU A 6 24.40 10.03 10.58
N TRP A 7 25.28 9.06 10.88
CA TRP A 7 24.96 7.95 11.76
C TRP A 7 24.53 8.45 13.15
N GLU A 8 25.25 9.42 13.72
CA GLU A 8 24.86 10.09 14.97
C GLU A 8 23.45 10.72 14.88
N ILE A 9 23.11 11.35 13.75
CA ILE A 9 21.78 11.94 13.53
C ILE A 9 20.72 10.85 13.40
N MET A 10 21.02 9.76 12.69
CA MET A 10 20.11 8.62 12.48
C MET A 10 19.88 7.85 13.79
N GLU A 11 20.91 7.63 14.59
CA GLU A 11 20.81 6.96 15.88
C GLU A 11 19.98 7.81 16.86
N LEU A 12 20.18 9.13 16.87
CA LEU A 12 19.36 10.04 17.68
C LEU A 12 17.89 10.01 17.24
N ALA A 13 17.64 10.06 15.94
CA ALA A 13 16.30 9.96 15.39
C ALA A 13 15.66 8.60 15.72
N GLY A 14 16.39 7.49 15.62
CA GLY A 14 15.90 6.16 15.97
C GLY A 14 15.54 6.01 17.45
N LYS A 15 16.30 6.66 18.35
CA LYS A 15 15.95 6.72 19.79
C LYS A 15 14.69 7.53 20.03
N GLU A 16 14.54 8.67 19.34
CA GLU A 16 13.34 9.50 19.41
C GLU A 16 12.11 8.72 18.89
N GLU A 17 12.26 8.04 17.76
CA GLU A 17 11.23 7.17 17.15
C GLU A 17 10.82 6.04 18.11
N HIS A 18 11.78 5.39 18.76
CA HIS A 18 11.53 4.33 19.74
C HIS A 18 10.73 4.81 20.96
N GLU A 19 11.05 5.99 21.48
CA GLU A 19 10.33 6.57 22.63
C GLU A 19 8.94 7.07 22.23
N ILE A 20 8.79 7.60 21.01
CA ILE A 20 7.47 7.95 20.44
C ILE A 20 6.61 6.69 20.33
N ALA A 21 7.14 5.60 19.79
CA ALA A 21 6.43 4.34 19.63
C ALA A 21 5.92 3.80 20.97
N LYS A 22 6.76 3.80 22.01
CA LYS A 22 6.34 3.43 23.37
C LYS A 22 5.26 4.35 23.93
N THR A 23 5.40 5.66 23.74
CA THR A 23 4.44 6.65 24.26
C THR A 23 3.06 6.48 23.62
N ASN A 24 3.02 6.14 22.35
CA ASN A 24 1.78 5.89 21.61
C ASN A 24 1.20 4.48 21.86
N GLY A 25 1.94 3.60 22.53
CA GLY A 25 1.56 2.19 22.69
C GLY A 25 1.70 1.37 21.41
N ASP A 26 2.47 1.87 20.42
CA ASP A 26 2.79 1.18 19.17
C ASP A 26 3.85 0.09 19.44
N ILE A 27 3.43 -0.95 20.16
CA ILE A 27 4.25 -2.06 20.61
C ILE A 27 3.63 -3.34 20.08
N ASP A 28 4.43 -4.20 19.45
CA ASP A 28 3.93 -5.48 18.94
C ASP A 28 3.67 -6.49 20.08
N ALA A 29 3.16 -7.67 19.72
CA ALA A 29 2.84 -8.73 20.68
C ALA A 29 4.05 -9.22 21.48
N ASP A 30 5.28 -8.99 20.99
CA ASP A 30 6.54 -9.40 21.60
C ASP A 30 7.16 -8.27 22.44
N GLY A 31 6.51 -7.11 22.56
CA GLY A 31 7.01 -5.97 23.33
C GLY A 31 7.97 -5.06 22.56
N ILE A 32 8.09 -5.23 21.24
CA ILE A 32 9.00 -4.44 20.39
C ILE A 32 8.26 -3.19 19.90
N PRO A 33 8.77 -1.97 20.20
CA PRO A 33 8.19 -0.75 19.68
C PRO A 33 8.38 -0.65 18.17
N TYR A 34 7.35 -0.23 17.45
CA TYR A 34 7.40 -0.01 16.01
C TYR A 34 6.90 1.38 15.63
N ILE A 35 7.36 1.89 14.49
CA ILE A 35 6.86 3.13 13.90
C ILE A 35 6.29 2.87 12.51
N THR A 36 5.20 3.56 12.18
CA THR A 36 4.65 3.54 10.82
C THR A 36 5.43 4.52 9.94
N VAL A 37 6.04 4.02 8.87
CA VAL A 37 6.80 4.85 7.94
C VAL A 37 6.05 4.97 6.61
N PHE A 38 5.78 6.20 6.19
CA PHE A 38 5.20 6.51 4.89
C PHE A 38 6.29 6.76 3.85
N LEU A 39 6.34 5.92 2.82
CA LEU A 39 7.36 5.97 1.78
C LEU A 39 6.70 6.18 0.41
N ASP A 40 7.30 7.03 -0.44
CA ASP A 40 6.93 7.14 -1.84
C ASP A 40 7.68 6.07 -2.64
N GLY A 41 6.96 5.06 -3.10
CA GLY A 41 7.55 3.96 -3.85
C GLY A 41 6.52 2.88 -4.22
N GLY A 42 6.79 2.16 -5.31
CA GLY A 42 6.20 0.83 -5.46
C GLY A 42 6.95 -0.13 -4.54
N TRP A 43 6.23 -1.01 -3.83
CA TRP A 43 6.82 -2.17 -3.16
C TRP A 43 7.85 -2.84 -4.08
N SER A 44 8.95 -3.32 -3.52
CA SER A 44 10.18 -3.66 -4.22
C SER A 44 9.99 -4.62 -5.39
N LYS A 45 9.64 -4.02 -6.53
CA LYS A 45 9.80 -4.52 -7.87
C LYS A 45 10.13 -3.33 -8.74
N ARG A 46 11.42 -2.98 -8.80
CA ARG A 46 11.98 -2.37 -10.00
C ARG A 46 13.21 -3.15 -10.45
N SER A 47 13.10 -3.63 -11.68
CA SER A 47 14.11 -4.26 -12.50
C SER A 47 15.15 -3.24 -12.93
N TYR A 48 16.23 -3.10 -12.16
CA TYR A 48 17.58 -2.79 -12.66
C TYR A 48 18.59 -3.38 -11.66
N GLY A 49 19.19 -4.52 -12.01
CA GLY A 49 20.37 -5.08 -11.36
C GLY A 49 20.16 -5.97 -10.13
N HIS A 50 19.45 -5.53 -9.10
CA HIS A 50 19.34 -6.31 -7.84
C HIS A 50 17.95 -6.12 -7.21
N SER A 51 17.14 -7.19 -7.18
CA SER A 51 15.83 -7.20 -6.54
C SER A 51 15.98 -7.48 -5.04
N TYR A 52 15.79 -6.46 -4.21
CA TYR A 52 15.69 -6.63 -2.76
C TYR A 52 14.24 -6.89 -2.37
N THR A 53 13.95 -8.01 -1.71
CA THR A 53 12.69 -8.26 -0.99
C THR A 53 12.91 -7.92 0.48
N ALA A 54 12.03 -7.13 1.08
CA ALA A 54 12.06 -6.94 2.53
C ALA A 54 11.84 -8.31 3.22
N ALA A 55 12.66 -8.62 4.22
CA ALA A 55 12.62 -9.91 4.93
C ALA A 55 11.39 -10.05 5.87
N SER A 56 10.79 -8.92 6.25
CA SER A 56 9.61 -8.81 7.11
C SER A 56 8.93 -7.45 6.89
N GLY A 57 7.66 -7.33 7.31
CA GLY A 57 6.87 -6.10 7.26
C GLY A 57 5.58 -6.23 6.48
N VAL A 58 4.49 -5.65 7.01
CA VAL A 58 3.21 -5.53 6.32
C VAL A 58 3.16 -4.16 5.65
N VAL A 59 2.90 -4.12 4.34
CA VAL A 59 2.71 -2.87 3.61
C VAL A 59 1.27 -2.71 3.20
N ARG A 60 0.65 -1.65 3.72
CA ARG A 60 -0.60 -1.12 3.20
C ARG A 60 -0.28 -0.07 2.15
N LYS A 61 -0.79 -0.27 0.92
CA LYS A 61 -0.75 0.80 -0.09
C LYS A 61 -1.83 1.80 0.25
N ILE A 62 -1.45 3.07 0.30
CA ILE A 62 -2.37 4.20 0.50
C ILE A 62 -2.23 5.15 -0.68
N GLU A 63 -3.25 5.96 -0.93
CA GLU A 63 -3.27 6.92 -2.03
C GLU A 63 -2.82 8.30 -1.52
N CYS A 64 -1.97 8.98 -2.30
CA CYS A 64 -1.55 10.34 -1.97
C CYS A 64 -2.71 11.31 -2.23
N THR A 65 -3.14 12.04 -1.19
CA THR A 65 -4.23 13.03 -1.28
C THR A 65 -3.99 14.04 -2.41
N ASN A 66 -2.78 14.58 -2.52
CA ASN A 66 -2.43 15.55 -3.57
C ASN A 66 -2.56 14.96 -4.98
N HIS A 67 -2.20 13.68 -5.15
CA HIS A 67 -2.27 13.02 -6.44
C HIS A 67 -3.71 12.76 -6.86
N VAL A 68 -4.55 12.30 -5.94
CA VAL A 68 -5.97 12.07 -6.19
C VAL A 68 -6.70 13.36 -6.52
N VAL A 69 -6.50 14.42 -5.73
CA VAL A 69 -7.11 15.74 -5.98
C VAL A 69 -6.66 16.32 -7.33
N LYS A 70 -5.38 16.16 -7.68
CA LYS A 70 -4.85 16.57 -8.99
C LYS A 70 -5.47 15.77 -10.15
N ASN A 71 -5.69 14.48 -9.97
CA ASN A 71 -6.34 13.64 -10.99
C ASN A 71 -7.81 13.99 -11.17
N TYR A 72 -8.53 14.26 -10.09
CA TYR A 72 -9.90 14.78 -10.14
C TYR A 72 -9.96 16.10 -10.92
N SER A 73 -9.07 17.05 -10.59
CA SER A 73 -8.96 18.33 -11.34
C SER A 73 -8.71 18.09 -12.84
N LYS A 74 -7.77 17.22 -13.21
CA LYS A 74 -7.50 16.87 -14.62
C LYS A 74 -8.73 16.30 -15.33
N GLN A 75 -9.51 15.48 -14.64
CA GLN A 75 -10.73 14.89 -15.21
C GLN A 75 -11.80 15.95 -15.47
N LEU A 76 -11.98 16.91 -14.55
CA LEU A 76 -12.88 18.05 -14.75
C LEU A 76 -12.44 18.92 -15.94
N TYR A 77 -11.14 19.20 -16.07
CA TYR A 77 -10.59 19.90 -17.25
C TYR A 77 -10.74 19.09 -18.55
N LYS A 78 -10.68 17.76 -18.49
CA LYS A 78 -10.94 16.90 -19.65
C LYS A 78 -12.40 17.03 -20.10
N ILE A 79 -13.36 16.98 -19.17
CA ILE A 79 -14.79 17.17 -19.44
C ILE A 79 -15.04 18.55 -20.05
N LYS A 80 -14.44 19.60 -19.48
CA LYS A 80 -14.53 20.98 -20.01
C LYS A 80 -14.09 21.09 -21.48
N ASN A 81 -13.07 20.34 -21.87
CA ASN A 81 -12.47 20.40 -23.21
C ASN A 81 -13.07 19.37 -24.19
N ASP A 82 -13.98 18.49 -23.74
CA ASP A 82 -14.58 17.46 -24.59
C ASP A 82 -15.73 18.01 -25.42
N THR A 83 -15.42 18.44 -26.64
CA THR A 83 -16.42 18.99 -27.57
C THR A 83 -17.29 17.93 -28.24
N LYS A 84 -16.98 16.63 -28.07
CA LYS A 84 -17.64 15.53 -28.80
C LYS A 84 -18.76 14.90 -27.99
N SER A 85 -18.51 14.58 -26.72
CA SER A 85 -19.49 13.86 -25.88
C SER A 85 -20.20 14.75 -24.85
N VAL A 86 -19.74 15.99 -24.63
CA VAL A 86 -20.28 16.88 -23.60
C VAL A 86 -20.95 18.10 -24.22
N SER A 87 -22.17 18.38 -23.78
CA SER A 87 -22.96 19.51 -24.27
C SER A 87 -22.26 20.85 -24.01
N LEU A 88 -22.52 21.85 -24.87
CA LEU A 88 -21.96 23.20 -24.67
C LEU A 88 -22.42 23.83 -23.35
N ALA A 89 -23.68 23.57 -22.96
CA ALA A 89 -24.24 24.04 -21.69
C ALA A 89 -23.46 23.45 -20.50
N ALA A 90 -23.21 22.14 -20.48
CA ALA A 90 -22.42 21.50 -19.45
C ALA A 90 -20.98 22.03 -19.39
N ARG A 91 -20.32 22.21 -20.55
CA ARG A 91 -18.93 22.73 -20.59
C ARG A 91 -18.78 24.14 -20.03
N LYS A 92 -19.80 25.00 -20.23
CA LYS A 92 -19.80 26.36 -19.67
C LYS A 92 -19.84 26.39 -18.15
N MET A 93 -20.35 25.34 -17.49
CA MET A 93 -20.36 25.21 -16.03
C MET A 93 -18.97 24.97 -15.44
N PHE A 94 -18.03 24.42 -16.21
CA PHE A 94 -16.67 24.14 -15.75
C PHE A 94 -15.75 25.38 -15.89
N THR A 95 -16.10 26.47 -15.23
CA THR A 95 -15.20 27.63 -15.11
C THR A 95 -13.98 27.27 -14.27
N LYS A 96 -12.90 28.07 -14.39
CA LYS A 96 -11.69 27.83 -13.58
C LYS A 96 -12.01 27.86 -12.08
N ASP A 97 -12.81 28.82 -11.67
CA ASP A 97 -13.16 29.03 -10.26
C ASP A 97 -14.04 27.91 -9.71
N ILE A 98 -15.00 27.40 -10.49
CA ILE A 98 -15.82 26.25 -10.09
C ILE A 98 -14.96 24.98 -9.94
N ILE A 99 -14.05 24.72 -10.88
CA ILE A 99 -13.14 23.57 -10.77
C ILE A 99 -12.25 23.69 -9.53
N GLU A 100 -11.69 24.87 -9.27
CA GLU A 100 -10.88 25.11 -8.07
C GLU A 100 -11.69 24.95 -6.78
N SER A 101 -12.95 25.40 -6.77
CA SER A 101 -13.86 25.26 -5.64
C SER A 101 -14.18 23.79 -5.36
N LEU A 102 -14.58 23.02 -6.38
CA LEU A 102 -14.82 21.56 -6.26
C LEU A 102 -13.61 20.82 -5.71
N VAL A 103 -12.42 21.14 -6.21
CA VAL A 103 -11.16 20.54 -5.75
C VAL A 103 -10.88 20.89 -4.28
N LYS A 104 -11.05 22.16 -3.90
CA LYS A 104 -10.83 22.62 -2.51
C LYS A 104 -11.84 22.00 -1.54
N SER A 105 -13.11 21.90 -1.91
CA SER A 105 -14.15 21.28 -1.07
C SER A 105 -13.87 19.80 -0.85
N VAL A 106 -13.44 19.05 -1.87
CA VAL A 106 -13.01 17.65 -1.72
C VAL A 106 -11.78 17.54 -0.80
N GLN A 107 -10.79 18.41 -0.98
CA GLN A 107 -9.61 18.42 -0.12
C GLN A 107 -9.98 18.75 1.35
N GLY A 108 -10.89 19.70 1.56
CA GLY A 108 -11.43 20.04 2.88
C GLY A 108 -12.16 18.87 3.52
N ALA A 109 -12.99 18.16 2.75
CA ALA A 109 -13.68 16.96 3.23
C ALA A 109 -12.70 15.84 3.66
N ILE A 110 -11.62 15.62 2.90
CA ILE A 110 -10.57 14.65 3.27
C ILE A 110 -9.89 15.08 4.58
N TYR A 111 -9.54 16.36 4.72
CA TYR A 111 -8.91 16.86 5.94
C TYR A 111 -9.80 16.79 7.17
N ALA A 112 -11.09 17.09 7.03
CA ALA A 112 -12.05 17.06 8.14
C ALA A 112 -12.40 15.65 8.63
N ASN A 113 -12.13 14.61 7.82
CA ASN A 113 -12.40 13.22 8.17
C ASN A 113 -11.12 12.37 8.28
N ALA A 114 -9.93 12.99 8.35
CA ALA A 114 -8.67 12.27 8.49
C ALA A 114 -8.67 11.37 9.73
N HIS A 115 -8.30 10.10 9.56
CA HIS A 115 -8.35 9.04 10.58
C HIS A 115 -9.75 8.81 11.19
N GLY A 116 -10.81 9.23 10.50
CA GLY A 116 -12.20 9.08 10.93
C GLY A 116 -12.93 7.91 10.24
N ASP A 117 -14.25 8.05 10.08
CA ASP A 117 -15.10 7.06 9.43
C ASP A 117 -15.10 7.21 7.89
N ILE A 118 -14.86 6.10 7.20
CA ILE A 118 -14.87 5.97 5.73
C ILE A 118 -16.25 6.32 5.15
N ASN A 119 -17.35 5.89 5.78
CA ASN A 119 -18.69 6.15 5.27
C ASN A 119 -19.03 7.64 5.33
N ARG A 120 -18.66 8.28 6.44
CA ARG A 120 -18.77 9.72 6.63
C ARG A 120 -17.97 10.51 5.59
N LEU A 121 -16.73 10.09 5.31
CA LEU A 121 -15.92 10.70 4.24
C LEU A 121 -16.57 10.53 2.85
N LYS A 122 -17.17 9.38 2.54
CA LYS A 122 -17.90 9.16 1.27
C LYS A 122 -19.11 10.10 1.14
N GLU A 123 -19.86 10.31 2.21
CA GLU A 123 -21.01 11.22 2.23
C GLU A 123 -20.58 12.67 2.04
N ASP A 124 -19.56 13.12 2.79
CA ASP A 124 -19.04 14.48 2.67
C ASP A 124 -18.49 14.76 1.28
N ILE A 125 -17.73 13.82 0.69
CA ILE A 125 -17.20 13.95 -0.67
C ILE A 125 -18.33 14.07 -1.70
N ARG A 126 -19.41 13.29 -1.58
CA ARG A 126 -20.58 13.42 -2.47
C ARG A 126 -21.23 14.78 -2.31
N ASN A 127 -21.35 15.26 -1.07
CA ASN A 127 -21.96 16.54 -0.76
C ASN A 127 -21.14 17.75 -1.20
N THR A 128 -19.84 17.58 -1.51
CA THR A 128 -19.01 18.69 -2.04
C THR A 128 -19.58 19.34 -3.30
N VAL A 129 -20.30 18.60 -4.14
CA VAL A 129 -20.95 19.19 -5.32
C VAL A 129 -22.03 20.17 -4.89
N ASN A 130 -22.95 19.74 -4.03
CA ASN A 130 -24.04 20.57 -3.53
C ASN A 130 -23.49 21.81 -2.83
N HIS A 131 -22.48 21.63 -1.98
CA HIS A 131 -21.79 22.71 -1.29
C HIS A 131 -21.23 23.79 -2.25
N VAL A 132 -20.60 23.39 -3.37
CA VAL A 132 -20.03 24.34 -4.34
C VAL A 132 -21.10 25.07 -5.15
N PHE A 133 -22.28 24.46 -5.30
CA PHE A 133 -23.44 25.08 -5.96
C PHE A 133 -24.42 25.67 -4.94
N GLU A 134 -23.91 26.13 -3.78
CA GLU A 134 -24.62 26.90 -2.76
C GLU A 134 -25.81 26.17 -2.09
N ASN A 135 -25.83 24.83 -2.15
CA ASN A 135 -26.76 24.01 -1.37
C ASN A 135 -26.03 23.42 -0.16
N HIS A 136 -26.32 23.96 1.03
CA HIS A 136 -25.69 23.58 2.28
C HIS A 136 -26.58 22.71 3.19
N PHE A 137 -27.69 22.17 2.68
CA PHE A 137 -28.65 21.38 3.47
C PHE A 137 -28.00 20.17 4.17
N ASN A 138 -27.16 19.42 3.44
CA ASN A 138 -26.43 18.27 3.98
C ASN A 138 -25.01 18.63 4.43
N CYS A 139 -24.66 19.92 4.50
CA CYS A 139 -23.34 20.32 5.00
C CYS A 139 -23.28 20.16 6.52
N ARG A 140 -22.08 19.84 7.01
CA ARG A 140 -21.78 19.66 8.42
C ARG A 140 -21.20 20.96 8.98
N GLU A 141 -21.59 21.33 10.20
CA GLU A 141 -21.20 22.60 10.84
C GLU A 141 -19.68 22.75 11.04
N ASP A 142 -18.98 21.64 11.19
CA ASP A 142 -17.51 21.59 11.33
C ASP A 142 -16.75 21.69 9.99
N ILE A 143 -17.44 21.57 8.84
CA ILE A 143 -16.87 21.73 7.50
C ILE A 143 -17.33 23.05 6.87
N CYS A 144 -18.54 23.51 7.19
CA CYS A 144 -19.17 24.65 6.55
C CYS A 144 -19.90 25.53 7.57
N ASP A 145 -19.54 26.81 7.59
CA ASP A 145 -20.16 27.82 8.48
C ASP A 145 -21.63 28.13 8.12
N ARG A 146 -22.09 27.73 6.93
CA ARG A 146 -23.47 27.93 6.41
C ARG A 146 -24.29 26.63 6.40
N ALA A 147 -23.92 25.66 7.24
CA ALA A 147 -24.63 24.38 7.31
C ALA A 147 -26.14 24.58 7.54
N GLY A 148 -26.97 23.87 6.75
CA GLY A 148 -28.44 23.97 6.80
C GLY A 148 -29.05 25.10 5.95
N GLU A 149 -28.25 25.99 5.34
CA GLU A 149 -28.75 27.07 4.48
C GLU A 149 -28.95 26.63 3.01
N THR A 150 -30.01 27.14 2.35
CA THR A 150 -30.30 26.88 0.92
C THR A 150 -30.73 28.14 0.17
N VAL A 151 -30.19 29.30 0.56
CA VAL A 151 -30.73 30.61 0.15
C VAL A 151 -30.53 30.90 -1.36
N ASP A 152 -29.51 30.31 -2.00
CA ASP A 152 -29.19 30.54 -3.42
C ASP A 152 -28.82 29.23 -4.15
N ASP A 153 -29.65 28.19 -4.01
CA ASP A 153 -29.36 26.85 -4.55
C ASP A 153 -29.26 26.84 -6.09
N ARG A 154 -28.04 26.61 -6.60
CA ARG A 154 -27.73 26.50 -8.04
C ARG A 154 -27.62 25.05 -8.54
N THR A 155 -27.94 24.06 -7.70
CA THR A 155 -27.98 22.64 -8.11
C THR A 155 -29.01 22.34 -9.22
N PRO A 156 -30.16 23.05 -9.35
CA PRO A 156 -31.05 22.85 -10.49
C PRO A 156 -30.42 23.28 -11.82
N GLU A 157 -29.62 24.36 -11.84
CA GLU A 157 -28.87 24.79 -13.04
C GLU A 157 -27.88 23.72 -13.48
N LEU A 158 -27.20 23.09 -12.52
CA LEU A 158 -26.26 22.00 -12.77
C LEU A 158 -26.96 20.77 -13.36
N THR A 159 -28.14 20.44 -12.86
CA THR A 159 -28.94 19.31 -13.35
C THR A 159 -29.45 19.57 -14.76
N ASN A 160 -30.00 20.76 -15.02
CA ASN A 160 -30.53 21.16 -16.32
C ASN A 160 -29.45 21.24 -17.42
N SER A 161 -28.23 21.60 -17.06
CA SER A 161 -27.10 21.65 -18.01
C SER A 161 -26.56 20.25 -18.39
N GLY A 162 -26.90 19.21 -17.62
CA GLY A 162 -26.34 17.85 -17.74
C GLY A 162 -24.93 17.70 -17.16
N ALA A 163 -24.33 18.77 -16.62
CA ALA A 163 -23.00 18.71 -16.02
C ALA A 163 -22.95 17.85 -14.74
N HIS A 164 -24.09 17.74 -14.02
CA HIS A 164 -24.23 16.92 -12.82
C HIS A 164 -23.69 15.48 -13.02
N HIS A 165 -24.16 14.79 -14.07
CA HIS A 165 -23.73 13.43 -14.40
C HIS A 165 -22.21 13.32 -14.56
N HIS A 166 -21.58 14.27 -15.24
CA HIS A 166 -20.14 14.24 -15.50
C HIS A 166 -19.32 14.48 -14.23
N ILE A 167 -19.76 15.39 -13.35
CA ILE A 167 -19.11 15.65 -12.06
C ILE A 167 -19.20 14.41 -11.17
N TYR A 168 -20.38 13.82 -11.02
CA TYR A 168 -20.56 12.61 -10.21
C TYR A 168 -19.84 11.40 -10.80
N GLY A 169 -19.70 11.30 -12.13
CA GLY A 169 -18.86 10.30 -12.78
C GLY A 169 -17.37 10.46 -12.45
N ALA A 170 -16.88 11.70 -12.39
CA ALA A 170 -15.51 11.99 -11.97
C ALA A 170 -15.28 11.74 -10.46
N LEU A 171 -16.25 12.14 -9.62
CA LEU A 171 -16.24 11.83 -8.19
C LEU A 171 -16.33 10.34 -7.92
N GLY A 172 -17.06 9.58 -8.74
CA GLY A 172 -17.16 8.12 -8.61
C GLY A 172 -15.80 7.44 -8.60
N GLN A 173 -14.87 7.88 -9.45
CA GLN A 173 -13.49 7.36 -9.47
C GLN A 173 -12.74 7.67 -8.17
N LEU A 174 -12.99 8.84 -7.58
CA LEU A 174 -12.42 9.22 -6.29
C LEU A 174 -13.04 8.41 -5.15
N LEU A 175 -14.36 8.23 -5.15
CA LEU A 175 -15.11 7.48 -4.15
C LEU A 175 -14.67 6.00 -4.05
N THR A 176 -14.21 5.41 -5.16
CA THR A 176 -13.64 4.05 -5.15
C THR A 176 -12.32 3.92 -4.40
N LYS A 177 -11.67 5.05 -4.06
CA LYS A 177 -10.35 5.09 -3.40
C LYS A 177 -10.39 5.69 -1.99
N VAL A 178 -11.58 5.95 -1.45
CA VAL A 178 -11.74 6.68 -0.18
C VAL A 178 -11.14 5.93 1.01
N ASP A 179 -11.22 4.61 0.99
CA ASP A 179 -10.57 3.70 1.94
C ASP A 179 -9.03 3.86 1.97
N LEU A 180 -8.44 4.30 0.87
CA LEU A 180 -7.00 4.57 0.73
C LEU A 180 -6.61 6.01 1.04
N LEU A 181 -7.60 6.90 1.25
CA LEU A 181 -7.41 8.35 1.47
C LEU A 181 -7.64 8.77 2.92
N ILE A 182 -8.25 7.90 3.73
CA ILE A 182 -8.63 8.22 5.11
C ILE A 182 -7.43 8.62 5.99
N ASP A 183 -6.25 8.08 5.68
CA ASP A 183 -5.00 8.38 6.40
C ASP A 183 -4.44 9.78 6.07
N ASN A 184 -4.99 10.46 5.05
CA ASN A 184 -4.61 11.82 4.64
C ASN A 184 -3.09 12.02 4.38
N GLU A 185 -2.46 11.02 3.79
CA GLU A 185 -1.02 11.04 3.59
C GLU A 185 -0.60 11.74 2.28
N THR A 186 0.60 12.33 2.30
CA THR A 186 1.16 13.03 1.13
C THR A 186 2.60 12.59 0.86
N ASN A 187 2.94 12.47 -0.43
CA ASN A 187 4.30 12.16 -0.86
C ASN A 187 5.26 13.37 -0.81
N ASN A 188 4.81 14.52 -0.27
CA ASN A 188 5.56 15.78 -0.24
C ASN A 188 6.96 15.64 0.38
N ARG A 189 7.10 14.83 1.44
CA ARG A 189 8.39 14.62 2.12
C ARG A 189 9.38 13.91 1.20
N ALA A 190 8.92 12.89 0.49
CA ALA A 190 9.72 12.15 -0.48
C ALA A 190 10.07 13.01 -1.70
N GLU A 191 9.11 13.76 -2.25
CA GLU A 191 9.35 14.68 -3.36
C GLU A 191 10.39 15.75 -2.98
N LEU A 192 10.31 16.29 -1.76
CA LEU A 192 11.28 17.25 -1.25
C LEU A 192 12.69 16.64 -1.14
N TYR A 193 12.81 15.44 -0.57
CA TYR A 193 14.08 14.73 -0.51
C TYR A 193 14.65 14.48 -1.92
N MET A 194 13.83 13.97 -2.84
CA MET A 194 14.24 13.72 -4.22
C MET A 194 14.66 15.00 -4.94
N SER A 195 14.01 16.14 -4.65
CA SER A 195 14.42 17.46 -5.15
C SER A 195 15.81 17.86 -4.63
N LEU A 196 16.12 17.59 -3.36
CA LEU A 196 17.46 17.83 -2.81
C LEU A 196 18.50 16.91 -3.45
N LEU A 197 18.18 15.62 -3.57
CA LEU A 197 19.04 14.63 -4.20
C LEU A 197 19.36 14.98 -5.65
N ALA A 198 18.38 15.45 -6.42
CA ALA A 198 18.58 15.91 -7.78
C ALA A 198 19.59 17.08 -7.86
N ARG A 199 19.58 18.00 -6.88
CA ARG A 199 20.56 19.11 -6.82
C ARG A 199 21.97 18.60 -6.54
N PHE A 200 22.13 17.68 -5.60
CA PHE A 200 23.42 17.07 -5.32
C PHE A 200 23.93 16.23 -6.50
N ASN A 201 23.03 15.53 -7.20
CA ASN A 201 23.35 14.75 -8.40
C ASN A 201 23.74 15.61 -9.61
N MET A 202 23.49 16.92 -9.58
CA MET A 202 23.84 17.89 -10.63
C MET A 202 23.36 17.51 -12.06
N GLY A 203 22.44 16.55 -12.18
CA GLY A 203 21.91 16.04 -13.44
C GLY A 203 22.98 15.48 -14.39
N LYS A 204 22.71 15.50 -15.70
CA LYS A 204 23.64 15.04 -16.76
C LYS A 204 24.85 15.97 -16.98
N ARG A 205 25.02 17.02 -16.17
CA ARG A 205 26.03 18.08 -16.41
C ARG A 205 27.44 17.68 -16.02
N LEU A 206 27.61 16.71 -15.13
CA LEU A 206 28.90 16.20 -14.69
C LEU A 206 28.87 14.67 -14.67
N ASN A 207 29.90 14.05 -15.25
CA ASN A 207 30.09 12.62 -15.15
C ASN A 207 30.62 12.31 -13.73
N LEU A 208 29.74 11.82 -12.86
CA LEU A 208 30.05 11.50 -11.46
C LEU A 208 29.99 9.98 -11.20
N ILE A 209 30.49 9.17 -12.16
CA ILE A 209 30.43 7.68 -12.15
C ILE A 209 31.52 7.05 -11.22
N GLN A 210 32.17 7.83 -10.36
CA GLN A 210 33.10 7.26 -9.39
C GLN A 210 32.37 6.38 -8.37
N ARG A 211 33.07 5.33 -7.89
CA ARG A 211 32.59 4.45 -6.81
C ARG A 211 32.15 5.29 -5.59
N ASP A 212 31.08 4.88 -4.91
CA ASP A 212 30.45 5.56 -3.76
C ASP A 212 29.91 6.99 -4.01
N SER A 213 30.03 7.51 -5.23
CA SER A 213 29.69 8.90 -5.54
C SER A 213 28.18 9.18 -5.39
N PHE A 214 27.32 8.25 -5.83
CA PHE A 214 25.87 8.38 -5.64
C PHE A 214 25.45 8.22 -4.18
N GLN A 215 25.97 7.21 -3.49
CA GLN A 215 25.68 6.99 -2.06
C GLN A 215 26.07 8.20 -1.23
N THR A 216 27.22 8.80 -1.55
CA THR A 216 27.68 10.05 -0.92
C THR A 216 26.69 11.19 -1.12
N ARG A 217 26.23 11.41 -2.35
CA ARG A 217 25.23 12.44 -2.63
C ARG A 217 23.89 12.18 -1.96
N SER A 218 23.45 10.93 -1.90
CA SER A 218 22.22 10.52 -1.20
C SER A 218 22.30 10.88 0.28
N VAL A 219 23.37 10.47 0.95
CA VAL A 219 23.60 10.77 2.37
C VAL A 219 23.74 12.28 2.62
N LEU A 220 24.47 13.02 1.78
CA LEU A 220 24.56 14.49 1.90
C LEU A 220 23.20 15.18 1.72
N SER A 221 22.33 14.59 0.89
CA SER A 221 20.96 15.06 0.72
C SER A 221 20.12 14.83 1.96
N GLY A 222 20.28 13.68 2.61
CA GLY A 222 19.67 13.38 3.92
C GLY A 222 20.14 14.34 5.01
N LEU A 223 21.45 14.58 5.12
CA LEU A 223 22.00 15.57 6.04
C LEU A 223 21.41 16.96 5.82
N LYS A 224 21.32 17.40 4.56
CA LYS A 224 20.70 18.69 4.22
C LYS A 224 19.20 18.74 4.48
N TYR A 225 18.50 17.62 4.30
CA TYR A 225 17.07 17.51 4.59
C TYR A 225 16.82 17.68 6.10
N ASN A 226 17.62 17.00 6.94
CA ASN A 226 17.47 17.00 8.39
C ASN A 226 17.99 18.30 9.04
N GLU A 227 19.21 18.73 8.70
CA GLU A 227 19.92 19.86 9.35
C GLU A 227 19.76 21.19 8.59
N GLY A 228 18.98 21.20 7.50
CA GLY A 228 18.72 22.40 6.70
C GLY A 228 19.98 22.98 6.06
N HIS A 229 20.13 24.31 6.06
CA HIS A 229 21.31 24.99 5.48
C HIS A 229 22.56 24.92 6.35
N LEU A 230 22.43 24.47 7.61
CA LEU A 230 23.54 24.35 8.57
C LEU A 230 24.23 22.97 8.53
N TRP A 231 23.77 22.06 7.68
CA TRP A 231 24.25 20.68 7.59
C TRP A 231 25.77 20.52 7.44
N HIS A 232 26.46 21.52 6.86
CA HIS A 232 27.92 21.53 6.71
C HIS A 232 28.68 21.78 8.03
N TYR A 233 28.04 22.41 9.02
CA TYR A 233 28.71 23.01 10.16
C TYR A 233 29.32 21.96 11.09
N LYS A 234 28.53 20.95 11.50
CA LYS A 234 28.99 19.84 12.36
C LYS A 234 30.14 19.06 11.69
N PRO A 235 30.02 18.57 10.44
CA PRO A 235 31.13 17.88 9.76
C PRO A 235 32.39 18.76 9.58
N TRP A 236 32.22 20.05 9.30
CA TRP A 236 33.34 20.97 9.13
C TRP A 236 34.14 21.16 10.41
N LYS A 237 33.44 21.37 11.54
CA LYS A 237 34.08 21.55 12.84
C LYS A 237 34.80 20.27 13.27
N ALA A 238 34.20 19.11 13.02
CA ALA A 238 34.81 17.81 13.30
C ALA A 238 36.09 17.58 12.47
N PHE A 239 36.10 17.93 11.17
CA PHE A 239 37.27 17.69 10.30
C PHE A 239 38.42 18.67 10.55
N PHE A 240 38.11 19.98 10.57
CA PHE A 240 39.15 21.01 10.58
C PHE A 240 39.47 21.54 11.98
N ASN A 241 38.76 21.05 13.01
CA ASN A 241 38.82 21.53 14.40
C ASN A 241 38.73 23.06 14.53
N ARG A 242 38.04 23.71 13.59
CA ARG A 242 37.88 25.16 13.51
C ARG A 242 36.53 25.50 12.91
N SER A 243 36.06 26.71 13.22
CA SER A 243 34.83 27.22 12.62
C SER A 243 34.98 27.42 11.10
N PRO A 244 33.88 27.29 10.33
CA PRO A 244 33.88 27.69 8.93
C PRO A 244 34.34 29.12 8.70
N GLY A 245 34.98 29.36 7.56
CA GLY A 245 35.45 30.69 7.16
C GLY A 245 34.32 31.70 6.97
N LYS A 246 34.69 32.99 6.88
CA LYS A 246 33.75 34.13 6.76
C LYS A 246 32.68 33.94 5.67
N ASN A 247 33.06 33.40 4.51
CA ASN A 247 32.15 33.21 3.38
C ASN A 247 31.05 32.18 3.65
N LEU A 248 31.40 31.04 4.27
CA LEU A 248 30.39 30.01 4.60
C LEU A 248 29.45 30.51 5.70
N LYS A 249 29.97 31.24 6.69
CA LYS A 249 29.15 31.90 7.71
C LYS A 249 28.20 32.95 7.11
N LEU A 250 28.66 33.72 6.11
CA LEU A 250 27.82 34.69 5.42
C LEU A 250 26.70 34.01 4.62
N TYR A 251 27.02 32.92 3.91
CA TYR A 251 26.01 32.10 3.23
C TYR A 251 24.94 31.58 4.21
N MET A 252 25.36 31.03 5.35
CA MET A 252 24.44 30.53 6.37
C MET A 252 23.50 31.64 6.88
N LYS A 253 24.06 32.82 7.20
CA LYS A 253 23.26 34.00 7.60
C LYS A 253 22.24 34.42 6.54
N GLN A 254 22.63 34.44 5.27
CA GLN A 254 21.72 34.79 4.18
C GLN A 254 20.57 33.79 4.02
N GLN A 255 20.83 32.48 4.20
CA GLN A 255 19.77 31.47 4.17
C GLN A 255 18.83 31.60 5.36
N ASP A 256 19.36 31.85 6.56
CA ASP A 256 18.55 32.13 7.75
C ASP A 256 17.65 33.36 7.57
N GLU A 257 18.17 34.44 7.00
CA GLU A 257 17.40 35.65 6.75
C GLU A 257 16.29 35.42 5.72
N LYS A 258 16.58 34.66 4.65
CA LYS A 258 15.56 34.24 3.66
C LYS A 258 14.47 33.38 4.30
N LEU A 259 14.84 32.45 5.18
CA LEU A 259 13.89 31.61 5.92
C LEU A 259 13.04 32.46 6.87
N ARG A 260 13.64 33.41 7.59
CA ARG A 260 12.92 34.35 8.47
C ARG A 260 11.92 35.20 7.68
N LYS A 261 12.33 35.78 6.55
CA LYS A 261 11.44 36.56 5.67
C LYS A 261 10.28 35.70 5.16
N ARG A 262 10.53 34.47 4.71
CA ARG A 262 9.47 33.53 4.29
C ARG A 262 8.47 33.22 5.42
N LYS A 263 8.96 33.01 6.65
CA LYS A 263 8.11 32.78 7.84
C LYS A 263 7.30 34.02 8.25
N LEU A 264 7.79 35.22 7.97
CA LEU A 264 7.04 36.47 8.23
C LEU A 264 5.87 36.66 7.25
N TYR A 265 6.02 36.25 5.99
CA TYR A 265 4.95 36.31 4.98
C TYR A 265 3.93 35.16 5.05
N HIS A 266 4.28 34.05 5.69
CA HIS A 266 3.36 32.95 5.98
C HIS A 266 3.24 32.80 7.50
N LYS A 267 2.36 33.56 8.15
CA LYS A 267 1.95 33.27 9.54
C LYS A 267 1.04 32.04 9.54
N PRO A 268 1.44 30.89 10.13
CA PRO A 268 0.55 29.80 10.44
C PRO A 268 -0.14 30.09 11.78
N LYS A 269 -1.40 29.69 11.95
CA LYS A 269 -2.02 29.59 13.29
C LYS A 269 -1.17 28.62 14.13
N ALA A 270 -0.84 29.03 15.37
CA ALA A 270 0.18 28.40 16.20
C ALA A 270 -0.19 26.96 16.61
N SER A 271 0.70 26.00 16.34
CA SER A 271 0.73 24.72 17.05
C SER A 271 1.93 24.69 18.00
N LYS A 272 1.68 24.23 19.23
CA LYS A 272 2.61 24.21 20.37
C LYS A 272 3.81 23.30 20.06
N LYS A 273 5.02 23.77 20.39
CA LYS A 273 6.25 22.97 20.36
C LYS A 273 6.55 22.41 21.75
N LEU A 274 6.88 21.13 21.81
CA LEU A 274 7.67 20.56 22.91
C LEU A 274 9.15 20.56 22.48
N LYS A 275 10.01 21.01 23.40
CA LYS A 275 11.48 21.05 23.32
C LYS A 275 12.03 19.79 24.01
N PHE A 276 13.29 19.41 23.81
CA PHE A 276 14.25 19.20 24.93
C PHE A 276 15.71 19.04 24.44
N ASN A 277 16.62 19.26 25.37
CA ASN A 277 18.06 19.51 25.26
C ASN A 277 18.93 18.28 25.65
N ASP A 278 20.14 18.26 25.08
CA ASP A 278 21.49 17.94 25.60
C ASP A 278 21.75 16.81 26.64
N SER A 279 22.69 15.90 26.30
CA SER A 279 24.09 15.82 26.84
C SER A 279 24.61 14.40 27.20
N GLU A 280 25.83 14.08 26.70
CA GLU A 280 26.96 13.35 27.35
C GLU A 280 26.82 11.84 27.73
N ASN A 281 27.84 10.96 27.70
CA ASN A 281 29.18 10.80 27.09
C ASN A 281 29.73 9.38 27.49
N GLY A 282 30.59 8.76 26.65
CA GLY A 282 31.53 7.65 27.01
C GLY A 282 31.21 6.26 26.39
N LYS A 283 31.76 5.83 25.23
CA LYS A 283 33.09 5.20 24.90
C LYS A 283 33.39 3.90 25.68
N GLU A 284 33.70 2.73 25.07
CA GLU A 284 34.76 2.42 24.07
C GLU A 284 34.44 1.22 23.11
N SER A 285 35.20 1.16 22.01
CA SER A 285 35.10 0.37 20.75
C SER A 285 35.80 -1.02 20.75
N LYS A 286 35.43 -2.06 19.95
CA LYS A 286 35.67 -2.22 18.47
C LYS A 286 35.11 -3.54 17.87
N LYS A 287 34.38 -3.47 16.74
CA LYS A 287 34.58 -4.14 15.41
C LYS A 287 33.31 -3.95 14.53
N ASP A 288 33.51 -3.76 13.22
CA ASP A 288 32.48 -3.44 12.21
C ASP A 288 31.35 -4.48 12.09
N LEU A 289 30.10 -4.00 12.16
CA LEU A 289 28.82 -4.76 12.19
C LEU A 289 27.83 -4.34 11.09
N ASP A 290 28.24 -3.48 10.14
CA ASP A 290 27.33 -2.62 9.37
C ASP A 290 26.42 -3.31 8.35
N TYR A 291 26.65 -4.58 8.03
CA TYR A 291 25.66 -5.42 7.35
C TYR A 291 25.81 -6.80 7.98
N GLY A 292 24.73 -7.30 8.59
CA GLY A 292 24.70 -8.63 9.17
C GLY A 292 25.20 -9.68 8.18
N VAL A 293 25.60 -10.85 8.70
CA VAL A 293 26.04 -11.99 7.90
C VAL A 293 25.05 -12.19 6.74
N ASP A 294 25.57 -12.30 5.51
CA ASP A 294 24.72 -12.63 4.36
C ASP A 294 23.90 -13.87 4.75
N ILE A 295 22.57 -13.83 4.66
CA ILE A 295 21.71 -14.92 5.17
C ILE A 295 22.07 -16.25 4.50
N ALA A 296 22.60 -16.18 3.27
CA ALA A 296 23.13 -17.32 2.54
C ALA A 296 24.42 -17.92 3.15
N GLU A 297 25.16 -17.17 3.98
CA GLU A 297 26.38 -17.57 4.67
C GLU A 297 26.17 -17.96 6.15
N VAL A 298 24.94 -17.83 6.68
CA VAL A 298 24.61 -18.38 7.99
C VAL A 298 24.63 -19.91 7.87
N VAL A 299 25.73 -20.53 8.28
CA VAL A 299 25.78 -21.97 8.56
C VAL A 299 24.95 -22.19 9.81
N VAL A 300 23.64 -22.33 9.61
CA VAL A 300 22.74 -22.66 10.70
C VAL A 300 23.08 -24.08 11.14
N ASN A 301 23.43 -24.25 12.41
CA ASN A 301 23.59 -25.57 13.00
C ASN A 301 22.26 -26.33 12.83
N LYS A 302 22.26 -27.49 12.18
CA LYS A 302 21.01 -28.21 11.81
C LYS A 302 20.12 -28.47 13.04
N GLU A 303 20.73 -28.71 14.19
CA GLU A 303 20.07 -28.92 15.48
C GLU A 303 19.27 -27.69 15.97
N ASN A 304 19.72 -26.47 15.63
CA ASN A 304 18.99 -25.24 15.97
C ASN A 304 17.80 -25.00 15.03
N ILE A 305 17.82 -25.48 13.78
CA ILE A 305 16.69 -25.32 12.86
C ILE A 305 15.50 -26.16 13.32
N GLU A 306 15.74 -27.41 13.68
CA GLU A 306 14.67 -28.32 14.11
C GLU A 306 13.94 -27.77 15.34
N GLN A 307 14.68 -27.26 16.32
CA GLN A 307 14.10 -26.60 17.50
C GLN A 307 13.29 -25.35 17.16
N GLU A 308 13.76 -24.51 16.23
CA GLU A 308 13.01 -23.31 15.81
C GLU A 308 11.78 -23.65 14.96
N VAL A 309 11.86 -24.71 14.15
CA VAL A 309 10.71 -25.26 13.42
C VAL A 309 9.67 -25.79 14.40
N ASP A 310 10.08 -26.52 15.43
CA ASP A 310 9.17 -27.03 16.46
C ASP A 310 8.48 -25.89 17.20
N LYS A 311 9.22 -24.85 17.62
CA LYS A 311 8.64 -23.63 18.22
C LYS A 311 7.67 -22.92 17.27
N LEU A 312 7.97 -22.87 15.97
CA LEU A 312 7.07 -22.29 14.98
C LEU A 312 5.79 -23.12 14.84
N ILE A 313 5.91 -24.45 14.73
CA ILE A 313 4.77 -25.35 14.64
C ILE A 313 3.90 -25.23 15.89
N GLU A 314 4.50 -25.16 17.09
CA GLU A 314 3.77 -24.95 18.34
C GLU A 314 2.99 -23.63 18.35
N ARG A 315 3.59 -22.53 17.87
CA ARG A 315 2.90 -21.24 17.75
C ARG A 315 1.75 -21.26 16.77
N LEU A 316 1.83 -22.07 15.71
CA LEU A 316 0.79 -22.14 14.68
C LEU A 316 -0.40 -23.01 15.09
N LYS A 317 -0.26 -23.87 16.11
CA LYS A 317 -1.32 -24.75 16.60
C LYS A 317 -2.55 -23.95 17.02
N VAL A 318 -3.69 -24.43 16.57
CA VAL A 318 -5.00 -23.87 16.90
C VAL A 318 -5.92 -24.98 17.39
N SER A 319 -6.77 -24.67 18.38
CA SER A 319 -7.85 -25.56 18.78
C SER A 319 -9.00 -25.53 17.76
N ASP A 320 -9.89 -26.52 17.80
CA ASP A 320 -11.07 -26.55 16.91
C ASP A 320 -11.94 -25.29 17.05
N GLU A 321 -12.04 -24.74 18.26
CA GLU A 321 -12.82 -23.52 18.52
C GLU A 321 -12.13 -22.28 17.95
N GLN A 322 -10.80 -22.18 18.10
CA GLN A 322 -10.02 -21.09 17.49
C GLN A 322 -10.08 -21.16 15.97
N GLN A 323 -9.99 -22.35 15.39
CA GLN A 323 -10.08 -22.56 13.96
C GLN A 323 -11.44 -22.12 13.39
N ARG A 324 -12.54 -22.44 14.08
CA ARG A 324 -13.89 -21.97 13.72
C ARG A 324 -14.01 -20.46 13.80
N LYS A 325 -13.43 -19.84 14.83
CA LYS A 325 -13.43 -18.38 14.95
C LYS A 325 -12.63 -17.73 13.82
N ILE A 326 -11.42 -18.23 13.55
CA ILE A 326 -10.56 -17.73 12.47
C ILE A 326 -11.26 -17.88 11.12
N SER A 327 -11.92 -19.01 10.85
CA SER A 327 -12.59 -19.22 9.55
C SER A 327 -13.76 -18.26 9.32
N VAL A 328 -14.49 -17.88 10.37
CA VAL A 328 -15.55 -16.87 10.30
C VAL A 328 -14.98 -15.45 10.18
N ASP A 329 -13.98 -15.11 11.00
CA ASP A 329 -13.38 -13.77 11.04
C ASP A 329 -12.57 -13.45 9.77
N THR A 330 -12.18 -14.46 8.98
CA THR A 330 -11.40 -14.33 7.75
C THR A 330 -12.23 -14.43 6.47
N VAL A 331 -13.57 -14.44 6.57
CA VAL A 331 -14.47 -14.33 5.41
C VAL A 331 -14.15 -13.04 4.62
N GLY A 332 -14.21 -13.13 3.29
CA GLY A 332 -13.77 -12.07 2.38
C GLY A 332 -12.36 -12.28 1.81
N GLN A 333 -11.65 -13.32 2.29
CA GLN A 333 -10.35 -13.77 1.75
C GLN A 333 -9.37 -12.61 1.52
N PHE A 334 -9.06 -12.27 0.26
CA PHE A 334 -8.05 -11.25 -0.06
C PHE A 334 -8.44 -9.81 0.32
N ASP A 335 -9.72 -9.53 0.57
CA ASP A 335 -10.19 -8.22 1.03
C ASP A 335 -10.11 -8.09 2.57
N ASN A 336 -9.74 -9.17 3.27
CA ASN A 336 -9.63 -9.22 4.72
C ASN A 336 -8.15 -9.28 5.16
N PRO A 337 -7.63 -8.27 5.90
CA PRO A 337 -6.24 -8.28 6.36
C PRO A 337 -5.88 -9.46 7.27
N LEU A 338 -6.81 -9.93 8.11
CA LEU A 338 -6.59 -11.06 9.02
C LEU A 338 -6.33 -12.35 8.23
N TYR A 339 -7.05 -12.54 7.12
CA TYR A 339 -6.84 -13.68 6.21
C TYR A 339 -5.40 -13.70 5.66
N LEU A 340 -4.85 -12.53 5.30
CA LEU A 340 -3.48 -12.43 4.78
C LEU A 340 -2.44 -12.79 5.85
N THR A 341 -2.63 -12.33 7.08
CA THR A 341 -1.76 -12.64 8.22
C THR A 341 -1.74 -14.14 8.50
N GLU A 342 -2.92 -14.77 8.63
CA GLU A 342 -3.02 -16.21 8.88
C GLU A 342 -2.48 -17.06 7.73
N ARG A 343 -2.65 -16.59 6.48
CA ARG A 343 -2.16 -17.27 5.29
C ARG A 343 -0.63 -17.21 5.13
N MET A 344 0.02 -16.13 5.58
CA MET A 344 1.46 -15.89 5.34
C MET A 344 2.37 -16.98 5.93
N HIS A 345 1.98 -17.54 7.08
CA HIS A 345 2.78 -18.54 7.80
C HIS A 345 2.43 -19.99 7.44
N ARG A 346 1.53 -20.22 6.48
CA ARG A 346 0.97 -21.55 6.20
C ARG A 346 1.08 -21.96 4.74
N LEU A 347 1.25 -23.27 4.52
CA LEU A 347 1.19 -23.91 3.22
C LEU A 347 -0.28 -24.09 2.84
N THR A 348 -0.68 -23.39 1.78
CA THR A 348 -2.08 -23.41 1.32
C THR A 348 -2.32 -24.42 0.22
N ALA A 349 -3.53 -24.99 0.18
CA ALA A 349 -4.00 -25.92 -0.85
C ALA A 349 -3.61 -25.47 -2.27
N SER A 350 -3.77 -24.18 -2.58
CA SER A 350 -3.48 -23.62 -3.90
C SER A 350 -2.05 -23.87 -4.41
N ASN A 351 -1.08 -23.98 -3.50
CA ASN A 351 0.34 -24.18 -3.80
C ASN A 351 0.79 -25.64 -3.59
N PHE A 352 -0.05 -26.47 -2.96
CA PHE A 352 0.34 -27.79 -2.47
C PHE A 352 0.75 -28.75 -3.60
N GLY A 353 0.08 -28.66 -4.76
CA GLY A 353 0.47 -29.44 -5.94
C GLY A 353 1.89 -29.16 -6.45
N ALA A 354 2.42 -27.95 -6.26
CA ALA A 354 3.81 -27.64 -6.62
C ALA A 354 4.81 -28.20 -5.58
N ILE A 355 4.39 -28.27 -4.31
CA ILE A 355 5.18 -28.81 -3.20
C ILE A 355 5.33 -30.32 -3.38
N VAL A 356 4.22 -31.04 -3.56
CA VAL A 356 4.20 -32.51 -3.69
C VAL A 356 4.95 -33.01 -4.93
N LYS A 357 4.95 -32.23 -6.03
CA LYS A 357 5.61 -32.61 -7.28
C LYS A 357 7.07 -32.17 -7.36
N ARG A 358 7.59 -31.48 -6.35
CA ARG A 358 8.98 -31.03 -6.35
C ARG A 358 9.89 -32.26 -6.29
N ARG A 359 10.84 -32.34 -7.21
CA ARG A 359 11.90 -33.37 -7.18
C ARG A 359 12.98 -32.98 -6.17
N ASP A 360 13.60 -33.96 -5.53
CA ASP A 360 14.68 -33.72 -4.56
C ASP A 360 15.90 -33.05 -5.19
N SER A 361 16.13 -33.28 -6.49
CA SER A 361 17.20 -32.65 -7.27
C SER A 361 16.96 -31.16 -7.57
N THR A 362 15.73 -30.66 -7.38
CA THR A 362 15.38 -29.27 -7.70
C THR A 362 15.46 -28.44 -6.42
N SER A 363 16.26 -27.37 -6.45
CA SER A 363 16.33 -26.39 -5.34
C SER A 363 14.93 -25.89 -4.97
N CYS A 364 14.64 -25.86 -3.67
CA CYS A 364 13.37 -25.37 -3.14
C CYS A 364 13.30 -23.83 -3.12
N ASP A 365 14.40 -23.11 -3.36
CA ASP A 365 14.50 -21.65 -3.16
C ASP A 365 13.42 -20.87 -3.91
N ALA A 366 13.18 -21.20 -5.19
CA ALA A 366 12.18 -20.52 -6.00
C ALA A 366 10.75 -20.77 -5.51
N LEU A 367 10.48 -21.99 -5.04
CA LEU A 367 9.18 -22.39 -4.52
C LEU A 367 8.93 -21.73 -3.15
N VAL A 368 9.91 -21.77 -2.24
CA VAL A 368 9.85 -21.09 -0.94
C VAL A 368 9.64 -19.59 -1.12
N LYS A 369 10.40 -18.94 -2.01
CA LYS A 369 10.19 -17.52 -2.36
C LYS A 369 8.78 -17.24 -2.90
N SER A 370 8.21 -18.15 -3.69
CA SER A 370 6.85 -17.96 -4.22
C SER A 370 5.75 -18.12 -3.16
N ILE A 371 5.99 -18.95 -2.14
CA ILE A 371 5.07 -19.20 -1.02
C ILE A 371 5.13 -18.05 -0.01
N LEU A 372 6.34 -17.67 0.42
CA LEU A 372 6.56 -16.60 1.41
C LEU A 372 6.30 -15.20 0.84
N SER A 373 6.41 -15.03 -0.47
CA SER A 373 6.20 -13.73 -1.14
C SER A 373 5.35 -13.90 -2.40
N PRO A 374 4.04 -14.19 -2.24
CA PRO A 374 3.14 -14.38 -3.37
C PRO A 374 3.11 -13.10 -4.22
N ARG A 375 3.46 -13.24 -5.50
CA ARG A 375 3.45 -12.12 -6.44
C ARG A 375 2.00 -11.78 -6.78
N GLN A 376 1.61 -10.52 -6.64
CA GLN A 376 0.36 -10.04 -7.23
C GLN A 376 0.44 -10.27 -8.74
N PHE A 377 -0.44 -11.14 -9.25
CA PHE A 377 -0.55 -11.49 -10.66
C PHE A 377 -1.97 -11.20 -11.12
N SER A 378 -2.10 -10.49 -12.24
CA SER A 378 -3.38 -10.30 -12.93
C SER A 378 -3.17 -10.69 -14.39
N THR A 379 -4.03 -11.57 -14.87
CA THR A 379 -4.14 -12.05 -16.24
C THR A 379 -5.61 -12.00 -16.64
N SER A 380 -5.90 -11.97 -17.95
CA SER A 380 -7.29 -12.03 -18.43
C SER A 380 -8.05 -13.23 -17.87
N ALA A 381 -7.38 -14.38 -17.72
CA ALA A 381 -7.97 -15.59 -17.12
C ALA A 381 -8.30 -15.42 -15.62
N THR A 382 -7.47 -14.73 -14.86
CA THR A 382 -7.71 -14.51 -13.42
C THR A 382 -8.76 -13.44 -13.16
N GLU A 383 -8.79 -12.39 -13.98
CA GLU A 383 -9.84 -11.38 -13.92
C GLU A 383 -11.20 -11.97 -14.31
N TYR A 384 -11.22 -12.78 -15.37
CA TYR A 384 -12.40 -13.55 -15.75
C TYR A 384 -12.87 -14.48 -14.62
N GLY A 385 -11.94 -15.16 -13.94
CA GLY A 385 -12.27 -15.97 -12.76
C GLY A 385 -12.96 -15.14 -11.67
N LYS A 386 -12.32 -14.07 -11.21
CA LYS A 386 -12.87 -13.18 -10.17
C LYS A 386 -14.25 -12.62 -10.50
N GLN A 387 -14.52 -12.30 -11.76
CA GLN A 387 -15.80 -11.74 -12.20
C GLN A 387 -16.92 -12.79 -12.27
N ASN A 388 -16.59 -14.05 -12.56
CA ASN A 388 -17.59 -15.09 -12.85
C ASN A 388 -17.73 -16.15 -11.74
N GLU A 389 -16.84 -16.16 -10.76
CA GLU A 389 -16.88 -17.10 -9.63
C GLU A 389 -18.21 -17.02 -8.87
N SER A 390 -18.65 -15.80 -8.49
CA SER A 390 -19.92 -15.58 -7.81
C SER A 390 -21.13 -16.02 -8.64
N VAL A 391 -21.08 -15.81 -9.96
CA VAL A 391 -22.13 -16.25 -10.90
C VAL A 391 -22.18 -17.78 -10.98
N ALA A 392 -21.02 -18.44 -11.01
CA ALA A 392 -20.91 -19.89 -11.03
C ALA A 392 -21.42 -20.51 -9.72
N ILE A 393 -21.06 -19.94 -8.56
CA ILE A 393 -21.56 -20.34 -7.25
C ILE A 393 -23.09 -20.19 -7.20
N SER A 394 -23.64 -19.05 -7.62
CA SER A 394 -25.09 -18.82 -7.63
C SER A 394 -25.82 -19.87 -8.48
N LYS A 395 -25.33 -20.13 -9.71
CA LYS A 395 -25.93 -21.15 -10.58
C LYS A 395 -25.83 -22.56 -9.99
N TYR A 396 -24.70 -22.88 -9.36
CA TYR A 396 -24.53 -24.18 -8.71
C TYR A 396 -25.47 -24.34 -7.51
N SER A 397 -25.64 -23.27 -6.71
CA SER A 397 -26.60 -23.20 -5.60
C SER A 397 -28.04 -23.46 -6.07
N ASP A 398 -28.45 -22.91 -7.22
CA ASP A 398 -29.76 -23.15 -7.83
C ASP A 398 -29.94 -24.62 -8.29
N ILE A 399 -28.88 -25.25 -8.81
CA ILE A 399 -28.90 -26.65 -9.26
C ILE A 399 -29.07 -27.60 -8.07
N ILE A 400 -28.26 -27.41 -7.03
CA ILE A 400 -28.30 -28.27 -5.83
C ILE A 400 -29.47 -27.90 -4.91
N LYS A 401 -30.11 -26.74 -5.14
CA LYS A 401 -31.19 -26.15 -4.32
C LYS A 401 -30.80 -25.99 -2.86
N GLN A 402 -29.53 -25.67 -2.60
CA GLN A 402 -28.97 -25.47 -1.27
C GLN A 402 -28.10 -24.22 -1.25
N PRO A 403 -28.14 -23.43 -0.16
CA PRO A 403 -27.38 -22.20 -0.07
C PRO A 403 -25.88 -22.50 0.07
N ILE A 404 -25.06 -21.87 -0.77
CA ILE A 404 -23.60 -21.93 -0.66
C ILE A 404 -23.14 -20.69 0.09
N ARG A 405 -22.46 -20.88 1.23
CA ARG A 405 -21.95 -19.78 2.06
C ARG A 405 -20.52 -19.41 1.66
N PRO A 406 -20.14 -18.13 1.74
CA PRO A 406 -18.76 -17.70 1.63
C PRO A 406 -17.88 -18.37 2.68
N SER A 407 -16.62 -18.61 2.32
CA SER A 407 -15.64 -19.28 3.17
C SER A 407 -14.48 -18.34 3.53
N GLY A 408 -13.96 -18.48 4.74
CA GLY A 408 -12.64 -17.97 5.13
C GLY A 408 -11.57 -19.05 5.03
N ILE A 409 -10.50 -18.90 5.81
CA ILE A 409 -9.39 -19.88 5.88
C ILE A 409 -9.66 -20.94 6.94
N PHE A 410 -9.45 -22.20 6.58
CA PHE A 410 -9.51 -23.37 7.45
C PHE A 410 -8.10 -23.87 7.70
N ILE A 411 -7.69 -23.88 8.96
CA ILE A 411 -6.39 -24.39 9.40
C ILE A 411 -6.56 -25.87 9.76
N ASP A 412 -5.60 -26.71 9.39
CA ASP A 412 -5.60 -28.12 9.80
C ASP A 412 -5.20 -28.24 11.27
N THR A 413 -6.05 -28.86 12.08
CA THR A 413 -5.85 -28.94 13.53
C THR A 413 -4.78 -29.97 13.92
N LYS A 414 -4.47 -30.91 13.02
CA LYS A 414 -3.37 -31.89 13.19
C LYS A 414 -2.03 -31.30 12.76
N SER A 415 -2.00 -30.61 11.64
CA SER A 415 -0.82 -30.05 10.98
C SER A 415 -1.01 -28.56 10.79
N ALA A 416 -0.78 -27.78 11.84
CA ALA A 416 -1.15 -26.36 11.88
C ALA A 416 -0.46 -25.45 10.85
N PHE A 417 0.58 -25.95 10.19
CA PHE A 417 1.23 -25.31 9.05
C PHE A 417 0.48 -25.48 7.72
N LEU A 418 -0.60 -26.28 7.67
CA LEU A 418 -1.47 -26.47 6.51
C LEU A 418 -2.75 -25.65 6.64
N ALA A 419 -3.20 -25.08 5.53
CA ALA A 419 -4.49 -24.39 5.47
C ALA A 419 -5.16 -24.51 4.09
N ALA A 420 -6.47 -24.37 4.05
CA ALA A 420 -7.27 -24.32 2.83
C ALA A 420 -8.29 -23.19 2.90
N SER A 421 -8.71 -22.67 1.77
CA SER A 421 -9.77 -21.66 1.67
C SER A 421 -10.63 -22.04 0.47
N PRO A 422 -11.67 -22.87 0.67
CA PRO A 422 -12.57 -23.25 -0.42
C PRO A 422 -13.33 -22.03 -0.94
N ASP A 423 -13.88 -22.13 -2.15
CA ASP A 423 -14.65 -21.04 -2.75
C ASP A 423 -16.06 -20.94 -2.15
N GLY A 424 -16.57 -22.04 -1.57
CA GLY A 424 -17.84 -22.04 -0.84
C GLY A 424 -18.04 -23.26 0.03
N ILE A 425 -19.01 -23.17 0.96
CA ILE A 425 -19.37 -24.24 1.90
C ILE A 425 -20.86 -24.55 1.78
N ILE A 426 -21.19 -25.84 1.71
CA ILE A 426 -22.54 -26.39 1.69
C ILE A 426 -22.78 -27.18 2.99
N ASN A 427 -23.88 -26.89 3.68
CA ASN A 427 -24.32 -27.57 4.92
C ASN A 427 -23.25 -27.77 6.00
N ALA A 428 -22.21 -26.93 6.04
CA ALA A 428 -21.07 -27.01 6.97
C ALA A 428 -20.18 -28.27 6.87
N GLU A 429 -20.44 -29.17 5.93
CA GLU A 429 -19.70 -30.44 5.76
C GLU A 429 -19.11 -30.60 4.35
N GLU A 430 -19.70 -29.95 3.35
CA GLU A 430 -19.29 -30.05 1.96
C GLU A 430 -18.63 -28.75 1.48
N ILE A 431 -17.64 -28.89 0.61
CA ILE A 431 -16.88 -27.75 0.06
C ILE A 431 -17.07 -27.64 -1.45
N VAL A 432 -16.97 -26.42 -1.95
CA VAL A 432 -17.06 -26.10 -3.38
C VAL A 432 -15.76 -25.43 -3.81
N GLU A 433 -15.19 -25.91 -4.91
CA GLU A 433 -14.06 -25.31 -5.61
C GLU A 433 -14.47 -25.04 -7.06
N VAL A 434 -14.41 -23.78 -7.49
CA VAL A 434 -14.88 -23.30 -8.77
C VAL A 434 -13.70 -22.94 -9.67
N LYS A 435 -13.70 -23.44 -10.91
CA LYS A 435 -12.72 -23.07 -11.93
C LYS A 435 -13.38 -22.48 -13.17
N CYS A 436 -13.23 -21.18 -13.38
CA CYS A 436 -13.72 -20.49 -14.58
C CYS A 436 -12.72 -20.62 -15.75
N LEU A 437 -13.05 -21.45 -16.74
CA LEU A 437 -12.15 -21.75 -17.86
C LEU A 437 -12.19 -20.69 -18.98
N HIS A 438 -11.48 -19.57 -18.78
CA HIS A 438 -11.46 -18.43 -19.72
C HIS A 438 -11.17 -18.81 -21.19
N LYS A 439 -10.24 -19.76 -21.44
CA LYS A 439 -9.94 -20.20 -22.81
C LYS A 439 -11.13 -20.82 -23.53
N VAL A 440 -11.96 -21.58 -22.80
CA VAL A 440 -13.18 -22.19 -23.37
C VAL A 440 -14.18 -21.10 -23.73
N ALA A 441 -14.38 -20.15 -22.82
CA ALA A 441 -15.27 -19.01 -23.03
C ALA A 441 -14.89 -18.18 -24.27
N VAL A 442 -13.59 -17.87 -24.45
CA VAL A 442 -13.10 -17.14 -25.63
C VAL A 442 -13.23 -17.96 -26.92
N SER A 443 -13.00 -19.27 -26.84
CA SER A 443 -13.07 -20.14 -28.04
C SER A 443 -14.50 -20.38 -28.54
N GLY A 444 -15.51 -20.21 -27.69
CA GLY A 444 -16.91 -20.53 -28.01
C GLY A 444 -17.19 -22.03 -28.22
N LEU A 445 -16.20 -22.89 -27.97
CA LEU A 445 -16.32 -24.34 -28.14
C LEU A 445 -17.07 -24.97 -26.98
N GLN A 446 -17.74 -26.10 -27.24
CA GLN A 446 -18.25 -26.94 -26.17
C GLN A 446 -17.09 -27.51 -25.35
N LEU A 447 -17.31 -27.70 -24.05
CA LEU A 447 -16.25 -28.12 -23.11
C LEU A 447 -15.57 -29.42 -23.56
N ILE A 448 -16.34 -30.39 -24.07
CA ILE A 448 -15.80 -31.68 -24.52
C ILE A 448 -14.83 -31.51 -25.70
N ASP A 449 -15.15 -30.61 -26.64
CA ASP A 449 -14.30 -30.32 -27.79
C ASP A 449 -13.06 -29.53 -27.38
N ALA A 450 -13.19 -28.61 -26.42
CA ALA A 450 -12.05 -27.88 -25.86
C ALA A 450 -11.06 -28.81 -25.14
N VAL A 451 -11.55 -29.86 -24.47
CA VAL A 451 -10.70 -30.89 -23.84
C VAL A 451 -10.03 -31.77 -24.91
N ARG A 452 -10.77 -32.22 -25.94
CA ARG A 452 -10.20 -32.99 -27.06
C ARG A 452 -9.11 -32.22 -27.80
N ASN A 453 -9.33 -30.92 -28.02
CA ASN A 453 -8.40 -30.02 -28.68
C ASN A 453 -7.24 -29.57 -27.77
N LYS A 454 -7.11 -30.13 -26.56
CA LYS A 454 -6.07 -29.80 -25.56
C LYS A 454 -6.01 -28.31 -25.19
N GLN A 455 -7.11 -27.58 -25.33
CA GLN A 455 -7.19 -26.16 -24.94
C GLN A 455 -7.32 -25.97 -23.43
N VAL A 456 -7.81 -27.01 -22.73
CA VAL A 456 -7.91 -27.07 -21.27
C VAL A 456 -6.84 -28.00 -20.71
N SER A 457 -5.86 -27.46 -19.99
CA SER A 457 -4.74 -28.25 -19.46
C SER A 457 -5.13 -29.11 -18.27
N CYS A 458 -6.09 -28.68 -17.45
CA CYS A 458 -6.46 -29.33 -16.19
C CYS A 458 -7.43 -30.52 -16.33
N LEU A 459 -8.16 -30.64 -17.44
CA LEU A 459 -9.15 -31.70 -17.65
C LEU A 459 -8.66 -32.74 -18.66
N GLU A 460 -9.11 -33.99 -18.49
CA GLU A 460 -8.94 -35.10 -19.42
C GLU A 460 -10.26 -35.82 -19.70
N LEU A 461 -10.31 -36.50 -20.84
CA LEU A 461 -11.40 -37.38 -21.21
C LEU A 461 -10.98 -38.82 -20.91
N GLN A 462 -11.71 -39.47 -20.00
CA GLN A 462 -11.53 -40.87 -19.65
C GLN A 462 -12.87 -41.58 -19.79
N ASN A 463 -12.94 -42.61 -20.65
CA ASN A 463 -14.17 -43.38 -20.92
C ASN A 463 -15.39 -42.53 -21.34
N GLY A 464 -15.17 -41.42 -22.04
CA GLY A 464 -16.24 -40.50 -22.47
C GLY A 464 -16.66 -39.47 -21.42
N GLU A 465 -16.15 -39.55 -20.19
CA GLU A 465 -16.39 -38.58 -19.13
C GLU A 465 -15.24 -37.59 -18.99
N ILE A 466 -15.57 -36.34 -18.67
CA ILE A 466 -14.60 -35.29 -18.39
C ILE A 466 -14.21 -35.35 -16.91
N ARG A 467 -12.92 -35.47 -16.62
CA ARG A 467 -12.40 -35.56 -15.25
C ARG A 467 -11.19 -34.63 -15.07
N LEU A 468 -10.93 -34.24 -13.83
CA LEU A 468 -9.73 -33.51 -13.46
C LEU A 468 -8.51 -34.43 -13.57
N LYS A 469 -7.48 -33.98 -14.30
CA LYS A 469 -6.22 -34.73 -14.43
C LYS A 469 -5.55 -34.89 -13.08
N ARG A 470 -5.29 -36.15 -12.69
CA ARG A 470 -4.54 -36.46 -11.45
C ARG A 470 -3.11 -35.91 -11.45
N SER A 471 -2.55 -35.68 -12.64
CA SER A 471 -1.23 -35.06 -12.81
C SER A 471 -1.25 -33.52 -12.73
N HIS A 472 -2.42 -32.88 -12.70
CA HIS A 472 -2.53 -31.41 -12.63
C HIS A 472 -2.39 -30.90 -11.20
N ASN A 473 -1.98 -29.64 -11.01
CA ASN A 473 -1.79 -29.08 -9.65
C ASN A 473 -3.09 -28.95 -8.88
N TYR A 474 -4.19 -28.66 -9.58
CA TYR A 474 -5.54 -28.58 -9.00
C TYR A 474 -6.03 -29.89 -8.37
N TYR A 475 -5.45 -31.04 -8.70
CA TYR A 475 -5.84 -32.31 -8.05
C TYR A 475 -5.32 -32.43 -6.61
N TYR A 476 -4.29 -31.66 -6.26
CA TYR A 476 -3.67 -31.63 -4.93
C TYR A 476 -4.12 -30.41 -4.12
N GLN A 477 -5.06 -29.64 -4.66
CA GLN A 477 -5.84 -28.65 -3.92
C GLN A 477 -6.94 -29.41 -3.19
#